data_AF-A0A5A9W427-F1
#
_entry.id   AF-A0A5A9W427-F1
#
_cell.length_a   1.000
_cell.length_b   1.000
_cell.length_c   1.000
_cell.angle_alpha   90.00
_cell.angle_beta   90.00
_cell.angle_gamma   90.00
#
_symmetry.space_group_name_H-M   'P 1'
#
loop_
_entity.id
_entity.type
_entity.pdbx_description
1 polymer ?
#
loop_
_entity_poly.entity_id
_entity_poly.type
_entity_poly.pdbx_seq_one_letter_code
_entity_poly.pdbx_strand_id
1 'polypeptide(L)'
;MRGAATGSRICCQDLETFELAKRALVAERALGVTLQLVDEEGYISRQVTSKSRSESLAPDSFNDRQLAVIRALEKVFEHCQKEGIQLVGFSDELVAQRVGTKTNHLGLSAGALDLDTHGMYRGADLEP
;
A
#
# COMPACT_ATOMS: atom_id res chain seq x y z
N MET A 1 3.57 -3.09 26.15
CA MET A 1 4.31 -1.91 25.64
C MET A 1 4.62 -0.88 26.73
N ARG A 2 4.00 -0.98 27.92
CA ARG A 2 4.04 -0.09 29.10
C ARG A 2 5.40 0.35 29.68
N GLY A 3 6.53 -0.08 29.13
CA GLY A 3 7.87 0.34 29.55
C GLY A 3 8.75 0.91 28.43
N ALA A 4 8.24 1.01 27.19
CA ALA A 4 9.01 1.57 26.10
C ALA A 4 9.17 3.08 26.30
N ALA A 5 10.41 3.56 26.39
CA ALA A 5 10.72 4.98 26.51
C ALA A 5 10.31 5.71 25.21
N THR A 6 9.94 6.98 25.32
CA THR A 6 9.75 7.86 24.16
C THR A 6 11.03 7.89 23.31
N GLY A 7 10.91 7.67 22.02
CA GLY A 7 12.02 7.51 21.07
C GLY A 7 12.44 6.06 20.82
N SER A 8 11.86 5.08 21.53
CA SER A 8 12.20 3.67 21.34
C SER A 8 11.80 3.17 19.95
N ARG A 9 12.67 2.35 19.35
CA ARG A 9 12.40 1.60 18.12
C ARG A 9 12.25 0.12 18.45
N ILE A 10 11.20 -0.50 17.96
CA ILE A 10 10.94 -1.93 18.09
C ILE A 10 10.92 -2.50 16.68
N CYS A 11 11.86 -3.39 16.40
CA CYS A 11 11.96 -4.08 15.11
C CYS A 11 11.29 -5.45 15.22
N CYS A 12 10.41 -5.74 14.29
CA CYS A 12 9.75 -7.03 14.10
C CYS A 12 10.32 -7.67 12.83
N GLN A 13 10.53 -8.97 12.86
CA GLN A 13 11.03 -9.75 11.71
C GLN A 13 9.90 -10.40 10.90
N ASP A 14 8.69 -10.41 11.46
CA ASP A 14 7.51 -11.01 10.83
C ASP A 14 6.28 -10.11 11.00
N LEU A 15 5.34 -10.27 10.07
CA LEU A 15 4.13 -9.46 9.99
C LEU A 15 3.16 -9.70 11.16
N GLU A 16 3.11 -10.91 11.70
CA GLU A 16 2.19 -11.28 12.78
C GLU A 16 2.56 -10.55 14.07
N THR A 17 3.84 -10.59 14.44
CA THR A 17 4.42 -9.85 15.57
C THR A 17 4.24 -8.34 15.37
N PHE A 18 4.46 -7.84 14.15
CA PHE A 18 4.27 -6.42 13.83
C PHE A 18 2.83 -5.95 14.06
N GLU A 19 1.84 -6.69 13.56
CA GLU A 19 0.42 -6.32 13.71
C GLU A 19 -0.07 -6.51 15.16
N LEU A 20 0.45 -7.50 15.89
CA LEU A 20 0.20 -7.64 17.33
C LEU A 20 0.76 -6.44 18.11
N ALA A 21 2.01 -6.07 17.86
CA ALA A 21 2.68 -4.93 18.49
C ALA A 21 1.96 -3.61 18.16
N LYS A 22 1.48 -3.45 16.93
CA LYS A 22 0.70 -2.29 16.50
C LYS A 22 -0.63 -2.18 17.25
N ARG A 23 -1.35 -3.29 17.44
CA ARG A 23 -2.58 -3.29 18.28
C ARG A 23 -2.27 -2.92 19.72
N ALA A 24 -1.19 -3.44 20.29
CA ALA A 24 -0.76 -3.09 21.65
C ALA A 24 -0.35 -1.61 21.78
N LEU A 25 0.36 -1.07 20.78
CA LEU A 25 0.75 0.35 20.70
C LEU A 25 -0.48 1.26 20.80
N VAL A 26 -1.54 0.94 20.06
CA VAL A 26 -2.80 1.70 20.05
C VAL A 26 -3.57 1.53 21.36
N ALA A 27 -3.71 0.28 21.84
CA ALA A 27 -4.45 -0.03 23.07
C ALA A 27 -3.84 0.62 24.31
N GLU A 28 -2.51 0.64 24.40
CA GLU A 28 -1.78 1.21 25.54
C GLU A 28 -1.50 2.71 25.39
N ARG A 29 -1.82 3.32 24.25
CA ARG A 29 -1.53 4.73 23.93
C ARG A 29 -0.07 5.11 24.20
N ALA A 30 0.85 4.17 23.95
CA ALA A 30 2.28 4.43 24.11
C ALA A 30 2.69 5.47 23.06
N LEU A 31 3.30 6.59 23.47
CA LEU A 31 3.66 7.71 22.60
C LEU A 31 5.16 7.75 22.35
N GLY A 32 5.55 8.18 21.14
CA GLY A 32 6.92 8.29 20.71
C GLY A 32 7.62 6.96 20.45
N VAL A 33 6.90 5.85 20.37
CA VAL A 33 7.45 4.54 20.02
C VAL A 33 7.29 4.31 18.51
N THR A 34 8.34 3.78 17.88
CA THR A 34 8.35 3.43 16.45
C THR A 34 8.44 1.91 16.30
N LEU A 35 7.47 1.32 15.61
CA LEU A 35 7.48 -0.07 15.17
C LEU A 35 8.02 -0.15 13.74
N GLN A 36 8.91 -1.09 13.48
CA GLN A 36 9.47 -1.36 12.15
C GLN A 36 9.30 -2.85 11.84
N LEU A 37 8.82 -3.18 10.64
CA LEU A 37 8.95 -4.50 10.06
C LEU A 37 10.21 -4.49 9.20
N VAL A 38 11.12 -5.39 9.52
CA VAL A 38 12.42 -5.50 8.88
C VAL A 38 12.52 -6.86 8.21
N ASP A 39 13.03 -6.90 6.99
CA ASP A 39 13.29 -8.14 6.28
C ASP A 39 14.60 -8.81 6.71
N GLU A 40 14.92 -9.95 6.10
CA GLU A 40 16.13 -10.74 6.38
C GLU A 40 17.43 -9.99 6.05
N GLU A 41 17.37 -9.01 5.14
CA GLU A 41 18.50 -8.19 4.72
C GLU A 41 18.68 -6.94 5.59
N GLY A 42 17.77 -6.71 6.54
CA GLY A 42 17.81 -5.56 7.44
C GLY A 42 17.12 -4.31 6.89
N TYR A 43 16.42 -4.40 5.74
CA TYR A 43 15.65 -3.28 5.20
C TYR A 43 14.28 -3.18 5.85
N ILE A 44 13.84 -1.94 6.04
CA ILE A 44 12.53 -1.64 6.63
C ILE A 44 11.46 -1.72 5.53
N SER A 45 10.64 -2.75 5.59
CA SER A 45 9.49 -2.91 4.69
C SER A 45 8.24 -2.18 5.19
N ARG A 46 8.14 -1.92 6.51
CA ARG A 46 7.01 -1.16 7.09
C ARG A 46 7.40 -0.41 8.35
N GLN A 47 6.84 0.78 8.57
CA GLN A 47 7.07 1.54 9.79
C GLN A 47 5.80 2.24 10.29
N VAL A 48 5.60 2.24 11.61
CA VAL A 48 4.54 3.00 12.29
C VAL A 48 5.11 3.68 13.53
N THR A 49 4.95 4.99 13.64
CA THR A 49 5.34 5.75 14.84
C THR A 49 4.08 6.25 15.55
N SER A 50 3.92 5.91 16.81
CA SER A 50 2.90 6.53 17.66
C SER A 50 3.31 7.97 17.98
N LYS A 51 2.48 8.95 17.63
CA LYS A 51 2.67 10.35 18.00
C LYS A 51 1.52 10.84 18.85
N SER A 52 1.77 11.84 19.70
CA SER A 52 0.70 12.48 20.47
C SER A 52 -0.22 13.27 19.54
N ARG A 53 -1.50 13.41 19.91
CA ARG A 53 -2.48 14.17 19.11
C ARG A 53 -2.12 15.66 19.01
N SER A 54 -1.26 16.18 19.90
CA SER A 54 -0.72 17.54 19.86
C SER A 54 0.51 17.67 18.97
N GLU A 55 1.30 16.61 18.79
CA GLU A 55 2.43 16.57 17.84
C GLU A 55 2.00 16.21 16.41
N SER A 56 0.80 15.65 16.23
CA SER A 56 0.17 15.41 14.92
C SER A 56 -0.49 16.67 14.32
N LEU A 57 -0.04 17.87 14.70
CA LEU A 57 -0.47 19.15 14.11
C LEU A 57 0.32 19.53 12.84
N ALA A 58 1.04 18.58 12.23
CA ALA A 58 1.23 18.60 10.79
C ALA A 58 -0.07 18.07 10.14
N PRO A 59 -0.56 18.60 9.01
CA PRO A 59 -1.82 18.17 8.41
C PRO A 59 -1.66 16.78 7.76
N ASP A 60 -1.53 15.73 8.59
CA ASP A 60 -1.48 14.32 8.19
C ASP A 60 -2.89 13.73 7.98
N SER A 61 -3.94 14.55 8.06
CA SER A 61 -5.29 14.16 7.66
C SER A 61 -5.54 14.57 6.22
N PHE A 62 -5.93 13.61 5.39
CA PHE A 62 -6.51 13.91 4.08
C PHE A 62 -7.67 14.89 4.26
N ASN A 63 -7.67 15.96 3.48
CA ASN A 63 -8.81 16.87 3.46
C ASN A 63 -10.04 16.19 2.83
N ASP A 64 -11.21 16.79 2.98
CA ASP A 64 -12.48 16.20 2.51
C ASP A 64 -12.47 15.83 1.01
N ARG A 65 -11.76 16.61 0.18
CA ARG A 65 -11.62 16.33 -1.25
C ARG A 65 -10.75 15.09 -1.48
N GLN A 66 -9.63 14.98 -0.78
CA GLN A 66 -8.75 13.82 -0.85
C GLN A 66 -9.46 12.55 -0.33
N LEU A 67 -10.23 12.66 0.76
CA LEU A 67 -11.06 11.57 1.28
C LEU A 67 -12.14 11.15 0.27
N ALA A 68 -12.74 12.09 -0.46
CA ALA A 68 -13.70 11.78 -1.52
C ALA A 68 -13.05 10.99 -2.67
N VAL A 69 -11.83 11.35 -3.07
CA VAL A 69 -11.06 10.60 -4.08
C VAL A 69 -10.76 9.18 -3.60
N ILE A 70 -10.30 9.02 -2.35
CA ILE A 70 -10.03 7.70 -1.77
C ILE A 70 -11.30 6.82 -1.81
N ARG A 71 -12.45 7.36 -1.38
CA ARG A 71 -13.74 6.64 -1.44
C ARG A 71 -14.17 6.27 -2.85
N ALA A 72 -13.84 7.09 -3.85
CA ALA A 72 -14.12 6.78 -5.24
C ALA A 72 -13.25 5.60 -5.72
N LEU A 73 -11.95 5.62 -5.39
CA LEU A 73 -11.02 4.53 -5.71
C LEU A 73 -11.43 3.22 -5.04
N GLU A 74 -11.84 3.25 -3.76
CA GLU A 74 -12.36 2.08 -3.05
C GLU A 74 -13.55 1.44 -3.80
N LYS A 75 -14.49 2.25 -4.26
CA LYS A 75 -15.62 1.76 -5.07
C LYS A 75 -15.14 1.14 -6.37
N VAL A 76 -14.20 1.75 -7.08
CA VAL A 76 -13.66 1.20 -8.33
C VAL A 76 -13.02 -0.17 -8.06
N PHE A 77 -12.21 -0.31 -7.01
CA PHE A 77 -11.61 -1.58 -6.64
C PHE A 77 -12.64 -2.65 -6.29
N GLU A 78 -13.73 -2.28 -5.60
CA GLU A 78 -14.84 -3.19 -5.30
C GLU A 78 -15.51 -3.68 -6.60
N HIS A 79 -15.72 -2.81 -7.59
CA HIS A 79 -16.31 -3.20 -8.87
C HIS A 79 -15.36 -4.12 -9.66
N CYS A 80 -14.06 -3.80 -9.70
CA CYS A 80 -13.06 -4.67 -10.31
C CYS A 80 -13.09 -6.07 -9.68
N GLN A 81 -13.14 -6.16 -8.35
CA GLN A 81 -13.21 -7.44 -7.66
C GLN A 81 -14.46 -8.26 -8.03
N LYS A 82 -15.63 -7.62 -8.11
CA LYS A 82 -16.90 -8.27 -8.50
C LYS A 82 -16.86 -8.84 -9.91
N GLU A 83 -16.19 -8.15 -10.82
CA GLU A 83 -16.03 -8.58 -12.22
C GLU A 83 -14.83 -9.51 -12.44
N GLY A 84 -14.15 -9.93 -11.37
CA GLY A 84 -12.96 -10.79 -11.47
C GLY A 84 -11.79 -10.08 -12.17
N ILE A 85 -11.64 -8.79 -11.96
CA ILE A 85 -10.54 -7.95 -12.44
C ILE A 85 -9.63 -7.57 -11.26
N GLN A 86 -8.33 -7.77 -11.43
CA GLN A 86 -7.29 -7.36 -10.51
C GLN A 86 -6.47 -6.23 -11.14
N LEU A 87 -6.24 -5.16 -10.38
CA LEU A 87 -5.34 -4.09 -10.77
C LEU A 87 -3.95 -4.34 -10.17
N VAL A 88 -2.92 -4.26 -10.99
CA VAL A 88 -1.51 -4.47 -10.62
C VAL A 88 -0.73 -3.20 -10.93
N GLY A 89 -0.03 -2.68 -9.93
CA GLY A 89 0.81 -1.50 -10.08
C GLY A 89 2.19 -1.86 -10.62
N PHE A 90 2.59 -1.20 -11.69
CA PHE A 90 3.95 -1.12 -12.19
C PHE A 90 4.57 0.23 -11.81
N SER A 91 5.86 0.41 -12.11
CA SER A 91 6.61 1.64 -11.78
C SER A 91 6.04 2.91 -12.42
N ASP A 92 5.34 2.75 -13.53
CA ASP A 92 4.92 3.78 -14.47
C ASP A 92 3.41 3.74 -14.77
N GLU A 93 2.73 2.63 -14.49
CA GLU A 93 1.30 2.48 -14.78
C GLU A 93 0.56 1.49 -13.87
N LEU A 94 -0.77 1.48 -14.00
CA LEU A 94 -1.65 0.52 -13.33
C LEU A 94 -2.34 -0.33 -14.40
N VAL A 95 -2.07 -1.64 -14.39
CA VAL A 95 -2.57 -2.58 -15.41
C VAL A 95 -3.70 -3.43 -14.84
N ALA A 96 -4.76 -3.63 -15.63
CA ALA A 96 -5.87 -4.52 -15.29
C ALA A 96 -5.65 -5.93 -15.85
N GLN A 97 -5.83 -6.96 -15.03
CA GLN A 97 -5.79 -8.37 -15.43
C GLN A 97 -6.98 -9.14 -14.88
N ARG A 98 -7.30 -10.31 -15.44
CA ARG A 98 -8.32 -11.20 -14.87
C ARG A 98 -7.80 -11.95 -13.65
N VAL A 99 -8.64 -12.13 -12.64
CA VAL A 99 -8.33 -12.92 -11.45
C VAL A 99 -8.14 -14.39 -11.84
N GLY A 100 -7.03 -15.00 -11.44
CA GLY A 100 -6.71 -16.41 -11.70
C GLY A 100 -5.77 -16.68 -12.87
N THR A 101 -5.44 -15.68 -13.69
CA THR A 101 -4.28 -15.77 -14.59
C THR A 101 -3.01 -15.74 -13.75
N LYS A 102 -2.28 -16.86 -13.68
CA LYS A 102 -0.99 -16.93 -12.99
C LYS A 102 0.01 -16.04 -13.72
N THR A 103 0.37 -14.92 -13.11
CA THR A 103 1.59 -14.20 -13.42
C THR A 103 2.76 -15.03 -12.89
N ASN A 104 3.16 -16.06 -13.63
CA ASN A 104 4.46 -16.65 -13.40
C ASN A 104 5.48 -15.52 -13.59
N HIS A 105 6.14 -15.18 -12.48
CA HIS A 105 7.22 -14.22 -12.39
C HIS A 105 8.09 -14.22 -13.65
N LEU A 106 8.31 -13.03 -14.24
CA LEU A 106 9.30 -12.73 -15.29
C LEU A 106 8.95 -12.98 -16.77
N GLY A 107 7.68 -12.97 -17.20
CA GLY A 107 7.41 -13.05 -18.64
C GLY A 107 5.99 -12.74 -19.07
N LEU A 108 5.68 -11.46 -19.27
CA LEU A 108 4.68 -11.03 -20.26
C LEU A 108 5.27 -11.27 -21.67
N SER A 109 5.54 -12.54 -21.99
CA SER A 109 5.94 -12.93 -23.34
C SER A 109 4.68 -13.13 -24.18
N ALA A 110 4.43 -12.13 -25.03
CA ALA A 110 3.78 -12.27 -26.34
C ALA A 110 2.40 -12.96 -26.37
N GLY A 111 1.45 -12.48 -25.56
CA GLY A 111 0.03 -12.73 -25.75
C GLY A 111 -0.72 -11.42 -25.64
N ALA A 112 -0.77 -10.65 -26.74
CA ALA A 112 -1.53 -9.42 -26.81
C ALA A 112 -3.00 -9.72 -26.52
N LEU A 113 -3.48 -9.32 -25.33
CA LEU A 113 -4.88 -9.26 -25.01
C LEU A 113 -5.34 -7.86 -25.40
N ASP A 114 -5.98 -7.75 -26.56
CA ASP A 114 -6.65 -6.51 -26.96
C ASP A 114 -7.72 -6.18 -25.91
N LEU A 115 -7.43 -5.13 -25.15
CA LEU A 115 -8.37 -4.48 -24.26
C LEU A 115 -8.80 -3.19 -24.96
N ASP A 116 -10.04 -3.15 -25.45
CA ASP A 116 -10.63 -1.95 -26.03
C ASP A 116 -10.84 -0.87 -24.95
N THR A 117 -9.76 -0.15 -24.62
CA THR A 117 -9.82 1.06 -23.81
C THR A 117 -9.94 2.24 -24.75
N HIS A 118 -11.16 2.58 -25.15
CA HIS A 118 -11.39 3.78 -25.94
C HIS A 118 -10.84 5.02 -25.21
N GLY A 119 -9.88 5.71 -25.84
CA GLY A 119 -9.48 7.07 -25.51
C GLY A 119 -8.23 7.27 -24.63
N MET A 120 -7.47 6.22 -24.28
CA MET A 120 -6.31 6.36 -23.37
C MET A 120 -5.05 5.62 -23.86
N TYR A 121 -4.67 5.76 -25.15
CA TYR A 121 -3.29 5.47 -25.55
C TYR A 121 -2.92 6.12 -26.89
N ARG A 122 -1.92 7.00 -26.87
CA ARG A 122 -1.02 7.26 -27.99
C ARG A 122 0.35 6.83 -27.52
N GLY A 123 0.81 5.66 -27.95
CA GLY A 123 2.14 5.18 -27.62
C GLY A 123 3.23 6.10 -28.17
N ALA A 124 4.30 6.26 -27.40
CA ALA A 124 5.64 6.44 -27.93
C ALA A 124 6.16 5.00 -28.09
N ASP A 125 6.22 4.40 -29.27
CA ASP A 125 7.00 4.85 -30.41
C ASP A 125 6.22 4.76 -31.73
N LEU A 126 5.88 5.93 -32.27
CA LEU A 126 5.77 6.12 -33.71
C LEU A 126 6.95 7.00 -34.08
N GLU A 127 7.98 6.42 -34.68
CA GLU A 127 8.73 7.04 -35.78
C GLU A 127 9.29 5.95 -36.72
N PRO A 128 9.44 6.27 -38.01
CA PRO A 128 9.20 5.38 -39.16
C PRO A 128 10.27 4.33 -39.47
#